data_AF-A0A3N5RED4-F1
#
_entry.id   AF-A0A3N5RED4-F1
#
_cell.length_a   1.000
_cell.length_b   1.000
_cell.length_c   1.000
_cell.angle_alpha   90.00
_cell.angle_beta   90.00
_cell.angle_gamma   90.00
#
_symmetry.space_group_name_H-M   'P 1'
#
loop_
_entity.id
_entity.type
_entity.pdbx_description
1 polymer ?
#
loop_
_entity_poly.entity_id
_entity_poly.type
_entity_poly.pdbx_seq_one_letter_code
_entity_poly.pdbx_strand_id
1 'polypeptide(L)'
;HTAFDSNGGGYFGPYLKFAGWDALEIQGKADEDVIIYIDGESGVVTIESAPLEAIDTHLVSRQLTEMYARDEKDMRNISVASTGQAADYAAICGINLSYYDPRRKEIRIKQAARGGSGRVFRDKRIKGIVVRYSSMGGDSNGPADQSLLRKAGQRINKEISDFDASQNNMREVGTPYLVEIMDRFDLLPVENYRYGSHPDHKKIMGQYWKNLFDHSGPDGCWYGCTMACSHTIPHFHLKTGPYVGQAVWVDGPEYETLGGLGSNCGIFDPEAILEMSFYADTYGIDTISAGNSIAFAMECYEYGILDKEKTGGLELTWGNTEVALELLHQMARGEGFGVVVGQGIRSMKSVFAEEYGADPMLLNDIGTEIKGLESSEYMTKESLAQQGGYALASKGPQHDEAWLIFMEQVHKQLPTFEAKAEALHYFPLFRTWFSLHGLCKLPWNDIIPVSNKTAKEPAKVPEHVENYCWIYEGVTGQKVTIDDLLLQSEKVYNFQRIMNLRAGYGTREFDYPPYRLMGPVTVKEYESRAERYDKSLLEDAGINPAGMSTEAKMTELRKYRQDRYEKLVDAVYKRRGWNSNGVPTMETVTRLGIDIPEVVELVSKHGC
;
A
#
# COMPACT_ATOMS: atom_id res chain seq x y z
N HIS A 1 -13.82 7.51 9.13
CA HIS A 1 -12.71 7.09 8.26
C HIS A 1 -12.47 8.13 7.18
N THR A 2 -11.25 8.24 6.67
CA THR A 2 -10.90 9.10 5.53
C THR A 2 -11.50 8.56 4.23
N ALA A 3 -11.57 9.41 3.21
CA ALA A 3 -11.69 8.97 1.83
C ALA A 3 -10.51 8.04 1.50
N PHE A 4 -10.81 6.94 0.83
CA PHE A 4 -9.84 5.90 0.51
C PHE A 4 -10.12 5.33 -0.87
N ASP A 5 -9.05 5.07 -1.62
CA ASP A 5 -9.04 4.29 -2.84
C ASP A 5 -7.81 3.38 -2.82
N SER A 6 -7.96 2.19 -3.40
CA SER A 6 -6.95 1.14 -3.43
C SER A 6 -6.74 0.71 -4.87
N ASN A 7 -5.48 0.54 -5.28
CA ASN A 7 -5.14 0.12 -6.64
C ASN A 7 -4.91 -1.38 -6.66
N GLY A 8 -5.47 -2.06 -7.66
CA GLY A 8 -5.18 -3.46 -7.95
C GLY A 8 -4.84 -3.62 -9.43
N GLY A 9 -3.77 -4.35 -9.72
CA GLY A 9 -3.43 -4.75 -11.09
C GLY A 9 -4.32 -5.88 -11.59
N GLY A 10 -3.88 -6.58 -12.63
CA GLY A 10 -4.63 -7.72 -13.17
C GLY A 10 -5.61 -7.31 -14.27
N TYR A 11 -6.57 -8.18 -14.52
CA TYR A 11 -7.35 -8.16 -15.75
C TYR A 11 -8.75 -7.57 -15.55
N PHE A 12 -9.20 -7.44 -14.30
CA PHE A 12 -10.55 -6.97 -13.95
C PHE A 12 -10.85 -5.58 -14.52
N GLY A 13 -10.00 -4.60 -14.22
CA GLY A 13 -10.14 -3.22 -14.70
C GLY A 13 -10.13 -3.13 -16.23
N PRO A 14 -9.11 -3.69 -16.92
CA PRO A 14 -9.10 -3.75 -18.38
C PRO A 14 -10.35 -4.41 -18.98
N TYR A 15 -10.81 -5.55 -18.45
CA TYR A 15 -11.99 -6.24 -18.97
C TYR A 15 -13.26 -5.43 -18.79
N LEU A 16 -13.43 -4.75 -17.64
CA LEU A 16 -14.56 -3.85 -17.43
C LEU A 16 -14.57 -2.71 -18.47
N LYS A 17 -13.39 -2.14 -18.75
CA LYS A 17 -13.24 -1.06 -19.74
C LYS A 17 -13.54 -1.54 -21.16
N PHE A 18 -12.99 -2.68 -21.58
CA PHE A 18 -13.26 -3.20 -22.93
C PHE A 18 -14.70 -3.66 -23.11
N ALA A 19 -15.34 -4.09 -22.03
CA ALA A 19 -16.75 -4.41 -22.02
C ALA A 19 -17.67 -3.17 -22.12
N GLY A 20 -17.11 -1.96 -22.09
CA GLY A 20 -17.82 -0.72 -22.36
C GLY A 20 -18.12 0.13 -21.11
N TRP A 21 -17.55 -0.20 -19.95
CA TRP A 21 -17.82 0.51 -18.70
C TRP A 21 -16.57 1.14 -18.10
N ASP A 22 -16.67 2.42 -17.73
CA ASP A 22 -15.56 3.18 -17.14
C ASP A 22 -15.42 2.97 -15.63
N ALA A 23 -16.54 2.72 -14.95
CA ALA A 23 -16.63 2.56 -13.51
C ALA A 23 -17.84 1.71 -13.14
N LEU A 24 -17.80 1.12 -11.95
CA LEU A 24 -18.91 0.41 -11.32
C LEU A 24 -19.21 1.06 -9.97
N GLU A 25 -20.47 1.45 -9.75
CA GLU A 25 -20.95 1.96 -8.47
C GLU A 25 -21.91 0.96 -7.85
N ILE A 26 -21.66 0.56 -6.60
CA ILE A 26 -22.49 -0.43 -5.89
C ILE A 26 -23.16 0.20 -4.67
N GLN A 27 -24.45 0.46 -4.81
CA GLN A 27 -25.30 0.98 -3.74
C GLN A 27 -26.13 -0.13 -3.09
N GLY A 28 -26.64 0.12 -1.87
CA GLY A 28 -27.43 -0.85 -1.11
C GLY A 28 -26.63 -2.04 -0.56
N LYS A 29 -27.36 -3.05 -0.09
CA LYS A 29 -26.88 -4.35 0.41
C LYS A 29 -27.88 -5.42 -0.04
N ALA A 30 -27.41 -6.59 -0.44
CA ALA A 30 -28.31 -7.71 -0.76
C ALA A 30 -28.79 -8.42 0.53
N ASP A 31 -29.95 -9.08 0.45
CA ASP A 31 -30.52 -9.85 1.56
C ASP A 31 -29.86 -11.24 1.71
N GLU A 32 -29.20 -11.72 0.66
CA GLU A 32 -28.45 -12.97 0.59
C GLU A 32 -27.10 -12.76 -0.13
N ASP A 33 -26.21 -13.74 -0.07
CA ASP A 33 -24.94 -13.68 -0.81
C ASP A 33 -25.22 -13.71 -2.33
N VAL A 34 -24.66 -12.76 -3.07
CA VAL A 34 -24.87 -12.60 -4.53
C VAL A 34 -23.56 -12.59 -5.32
N ILE A 35 -23.66 -12.97 -6.60
CA ILE A 35 -22.65 -12.75 -7.63
C ILE A 35 -23.16 -11.64 -8.55
N ILE A 36 -22.29 -10.67 -8.85
CA ILE A 36 -22.56 -9.69 -9.91
C ILE A 36 -21.80 -10.17 -11.16
N TYR A 37 -22.53 -10.56 -12.20
CA TYR A 37 -21.92 -11.00 -13.46
C TYR A 37 -22.10 -9.95 -14.55
N ILE A 38 -20.98 -9.58 -15.16
CA ILE A 38 -20.85 -8.61 -16.24
C ILE A 38 -20.44 -9.37 -17.50
N ASP A 39 -21.41 -9.66 -18.37
CA ASP A 39 -21.17 -10.23 -19.69
C ASP A 39 -20.86 -9.11 -20.67
N GLY A 40 -19.58 -8.83 -20.84
CA GLY A 40 -19.12 -7.75 -21.70
C GLY A 40 -19.35 -7.99 -23.19
N GLU A 41 -19.66 -9.21 -23.63
CA GLU A 41 -20.01 -9.46 -25.04
C GLU A 41 -21.45 -9.05 -25.34
N SER A 42 -22.38 -9.35 -24.44
CA SER A 42 -23.80 -9.01 -24.62
C SER A 42 -24.17 -7.63 -24.06
N GLY A 43 -23.31 -7.04 -23.22
CA GLY A 43 -23.58 -5.79 -22.52
C GLY A 43 -24.56 -5.96 -21.35
N VAL A 44 -24.81 -7.20 -20.92
CA VAL A 44 -25.77 -7.51 -19.85
C VAL A 44 -25.06 -7.62 -18.51
N VAL A 45 -25.64 -6.98 -17.49
CA VAL A 45 -25.23 -7.12 -16.10
C VAL A 45 -26.34 -7.82 -15.33
N THR A 46 -25.98 -8.85 -14.57
CA THR A 46 -26.91 -9.65 -13.77
C THR A 46 -26.45 -9.71 -12.32
N ILE A 47 -27.42 -9.89 -11.42
CA ILE A 47 -27.19 -10.18 -10.00
C ILE A 47 -27.85 -11.53 -9.74
N GLU A 48 -27.04 -12.51 -9.38
CA GLU A 48 -27.44 -13.91 -9.23
C GLU A 48 -27.20 -14.35 -7.79
N SER A 49 -28.07 -15.20 -7.24
CA SER A 49 -27.82 -15.80 -5.92
C SER A 49 -26.56 -16.66 -5.98
N ALA A 50 -25.65 -16.49 -5.02
CA ALA A 50 -24.36 -17.17 -5.03
C ALA A 50 -24.47 -18.63 -4.54
N PRO A 51 -23.77 -19.59 -5.17
CA PRO A 51 -23.69 -20.96 -4.65
C PRO A 51 -22.94 -20.97 -3.31
N LEU A 52 -23.36 -21.87 -2.41
CA LEU A 52 -23.05 -21.81 -0.97
C LEU A 52 -21.68 -22.39 -0.56
N GLU A 53 -20.84 -22.87 -1.48
CA GLU A 53 -19.73 -23.76 -1.08
C GLU A 53 -18.39 -23.03 -0.81
N ALA A 54 -17.85 -22.24 -1.76
CA ALA A 54 -16.56 -21.58 -1.57
C ALA A 54 -16.70 -20.18 -0.96
N ILE A 55 -15.81 -19.83 -0.03
CA ILE A 55 -15.74 -18.50 0.60
C ILE A 55 -14.34 -17.89 0.46
N ASP A 56 -13.30 -18.72 0.52
CA ASP A 56 -11.92 -18.24 0.37
C ASP A 56 -11.57 -17.88 -1.07
N THR A 57 -10.77 -16.82 -1.22
CA THR A 57 -10.52 -16.17 -2.52
C THR A 57 -9.98 -17.13 -3.57
N HIS A 58 -8.98 -17.95 -3.24
CA HIS A 58 -8.34 -18.83 -4.23
C HIS A 58 -9.31 -19.91 -4.74
N LEU A 59 -10.31 -20.29 -3.94
CA LEU A 59 -11.38 -21.22 -4.34
C LEU A 59 -12.48 -20.50 -5.12
N VAL A 60 -12.98 -19.38 -4.59
CA VAL A 60 -14.03 -18.58 -5.23
C VAL A 60 -13.60 -18.10 -6.61
N SER A 61 -12.37 -17.61 -6.74
CA SER A 61 -11.84 -17.12 -8.03
C SER A 61 -11.75 -18.24 -9.06
N ARG A 62 -11.37 -19.46 -8.65
CA ARG A 62 -11.34 -20.63 -9.53
C ARG A 62 -12.76 -21.07 -9.90
N GLN A 63 -13.62 -21.27 -8.91
CA GLN A 63 -15.00 -21.69 -9.10
C GLN A 63 -15.75 -20.74 -10.06
N LEU A 64 -15.67 -19.43 -9.84
CA LEU A 64 -16.35 -18.45 -10.68
C LEU A 64 -15.72 -18.37 -12.08
N THR A 65 -14.39 -18.50 -12.20
CA THR A 65 -13.76 -18.58 -13.52
C THR A 65 -14.25 -19.78 -14.31
N GLU A 66 -14.34 -20.95 -13.68
CA GLU A 66 -14.84 -22.19 -14.31
C GLU A 66 -16.32 -22.13 -14.65
N MET A 67 -17.15 -21.54 -13.78
CA MET A 67 -18.59 -21.42 -13.98
C MET A 67 -18.97 -20.53 -15.16
N TYR A 68 -18.27 -19.39 -15.32
CA TYR A 68 -18.62 -18.39 -16.34
C TYR A 68 -17.80 -18.53 -17.64
N ALA A 69 -16.77 -19.38 -17.65
CA ALA A 69 -16.05 -19.72 -18.89
C ALA A 69 -16.84 -20.73 -19.73
N ARG A 70 -16.79 -20.55 -21.06
CA ARG A 70 -17.40 -21.51 -22.02
C ARG A 70 -16.61 -22.82 -22.14
N ASP A 71 -15.29 -22.72 -22.03
CA ASP A 71 -14.34 -23.82 -22.07
C ASP A 71 -13.00 -23.38 -21.40
N GLU A 72 -12.03 -24.28 -21.31
CA GLU A 72 -10.71 -23.99 -20.71
C GLU A 72 -9.97 -22.81 -21.37
N LYS A 73 -10.18 -22.59 -22.69
CA LYS A 73 -9.54 -21.46 -23.39
C LYS A 73 -10.22 -20.14 -23.05
N ASP A 74 -11.52 -20.16 -22.78
CA ASP A 74 -12.30 -18.98 -22.41
C ASP A 74 -12.03 -18.50 -20.98
N MET A 75 -11.46 -19.34 -20.10
CA MET A 75 -11.05 -18.94 -18.74
C MET A 75 -10.13 -17.71 -18.73
N ARG A 76 -9.29 -17.57 -19.76
CA ARG A 76 -8.41 -16.41 -19.90
C ARG A 76 -9.17 -15.09 -20.01
N ASN A 77 -10.43 -15.13 -20.44
CA ASN A 77 -11.30 -13.97 -20.68
C ASN A 77 -12.15 -13.62 -19.45
N ILE A 78 -11.94 -14.31 -18.33
CA ILE A 78 -12.64 -14.07 -17.07
C ILE A 78 -11.69 -13.40 -16.07
N SER A 79 -12.23 -12.44 -15.32
CA SER A 79 -11.58 -11.91 -14.14
C SER A 79 -12.61 -11.73 -13.02
N VAL A 80 -12.21 -12.04 -11.80
CA VAL A 80 -13.08 -12.07 -10.62
C VAL A 80 -12.54 -11.10 -9.59
N ALA A 81 -13.36 -10.16 -9.14
CA ALA A 81 -13.14 -9.43 -7.90
C ALA A 81 -13.83 -10.19 -6.75
N SER A 82 -13.07 -10.55 -5.72
CA SER A 82 -13.58 -11.29 -4.55
C SER A 82 -12.80 -10.93 -3.29
N THR A 83 -13.23 -11.43 -2.14
CA THR A 83 -12.49 -11.33 -0.87
C THR A 83 -12.73 -12.58 -0.05
N GLY A 84 -11.80 -12.93 0.83
CA GLY A 84 -11.89 -14.15 1.62
C GLY A 84 -12.72 -13.99 2.89
N GLN A 85 -12.86 -15.09 3.63
CA GLN A 85 -13.76 -15.15 4.78
C GLN A 85 -13.40 -14.20 5.93
N ALA A 86 -12.14 -13.77 6.06
CA ALA A 86 -11.77 -12.83 7.12
C ALA A 86 -12.49 -11.48 6.98
N ALA A 87 -12.91 -11.09 5.79
CA ALA A 87 -13.69 -9.87 5.58
C ALA A 87 -15.05 -9.89 6.30
N ASP A 88 -15.59 -11.06 6.67
CA ASP A 88 -16.79 -11.19 7.49
C ASP A 88 -16.54 -10.83 8.97
N TYR A 89 -15.29 -10.64 9.40
CA TYR A 89 -14.94 -10.34 10.80
C TYR A 89 -13.88 -9.24 11.02
N ALA A 90 -12.96 -9.04 10.08
CA ALA A 90 -11.81 -8.14 10.19
C ALA A 90 -11.95 -6.88 9.32
N ALA A 91 -11.52 -5.74 9.85
CA ALA A 91 -11.59 -4.44 9.18
C ALA A 91 -10.45 -4.22 8.17
N ILE A 92 -9.32 -4.93 8.35
CA ILE A 92 -8.10 -4.80 7.52
C ILE A 92 -8.17 -5.64 6.22
N CYS A 93 -9.36 -5.98 5.75
CA CYS A 93 -9.55 -6.84 4.58
C CYS A 93 -9.77 -6.03 3.28
N GLY A 94 -9.17 -6.51 2.19
CA GLY A 94 -9.22 -5.89 0.87
C GLY A 94 -9.93 -6.72 -0.18
N ILE A 95 -9.82 -6.30 -1.44
CA ILE A 95 -10.38 -7.01 -2.59
C ILE A 95 -9.25 -7.64 -3.41
N ASN A 96 -9.41 -8.90 -3.72
CA ASN A 96 -8.57 -9.67 -4.61
C ASN A 96 -9.16 -9.64 -6.03
N LEU A 97 -8.29 -9.47 -7.03
CA LEU A 97 -8.59 -9.38 -8.45
C LEU A 97 -7.85 -10.51 -9.17
N SER A 98 -8.60 -11.44 -9.75
CA SER A 98 -8.02 -12.62 -10.37
C SER A 98 -7.67 -12.41 -11.85
N TYR A 99 -6.73 -13.20 -12.35
CA TYR A 99 -6.56 -13.44 -13.78
C TYR A 99 -6.09 -14.87 -14.01
N TYR A 100 -6.48 -15.47 -15.13
CA TYR A 100 -6.05 -16.82 -15.48
C TYR A 100 -4.72 -16.78 -16.24
N ASP A 101 -3.74 -17.54 -15.75
CA ASP A 101 -2.47 -17.78 -16.42
C ASP A 101 -2.58 -19.07 -17.26
N PRO A 102 -2.74 -18.97 -18.59
CA PRO A 102 -2.91 -20.13 -19.46
C PRO A 102 -1.64 -20.97 -19.60
N ARG A 103 -0.45 -20.43 -19.29
CA ARG A 103 0.81 -21.21 -19.31
C ARG A 103 0.84 -22.19 -18.15
N ARG A 104 0.42 -21.71 -16.97
CA ARG A 104 0.45 -22.48 -15.73
C ARG A 104 -0.85 -23.21 -15.42
N LYS A 105 -1.92 -22.87 -16.15
CA LYS A 105 -3.30 -23.32 -15.89
C LYS A 105 -3.74 -22.99 -14.47
N GLU A 106 -3.41 -21.78 -14.02
CA GLU A 106 -3.59 -21.35 -12.64
C GLU A 106 -4.31 -20.00 -12.57
N ILE A 107 -5.07 -19.80 -11.49
CA ILE A 107 -5.73 -18.53 -11.20
C ILE A 107 -4.81 -17.72 -10.30
N ARG A 108 -4.30 -16.63 -10.84
CA ARG A 108 -3.39 -15.70 -10.18
C ARG A 108 -4.18 -14.57 -9.56
N ILE A 109 -3.65 -13.95 -8.50
CA ILE A 109 -4.33 -12.92 -7.72
C ILE A 109 -3.48 -11.65 -7.64
N LYS A 110 -4.16 -10.51 -7.76
CA LYS A 110 -3.67 -9.18 -7.38
C LYS A 110 -4.58 -8.57 -6.34
N GLN A 111 -4.08 -7.64 -5.54
CA GLN A 111 -4.85 -7.10 -4.44
C GLN A 111 -5.02 -5.59 -4.53
N ALA A 112 -6.25 -5.14 -4.35
CA ALA A 112 -6.60 -3.82 -3.87
C ALA A 112 -6.80 -3.93 -2.34
N ALA A 113 -5.70 -4.18 -1.63
CA ALA A 113 -5.70 -4.77 -0.28
C ALA A 113 -6.12 -3.79 0.83
N ARG A 114 -5.61 -2.57 0.78
CA ARG A 114 -5.65 -1.65 1.92
C ARG A 114 -6.99 -0.94 2.06
N GLY A 115 -7.29 -0.45 3.27
CA GLY A 115 -8.41 0.46 3.55
C GLY A 115 -9.78 -0.18 3.78
N GLY A 116 -9.84 -1.51 3.94
CA GLY A 116 -11.06 -2.19 4.40
C GLY A 116 -12.13 -2.40 3.31
N SER A 117 -11.77 -2.32 2.03
CA SER A 117 -12.71 -2.49 0.92
C SER A 117 -13.35 -3.89 0.89
N GLY A 118 -12.63 -4.92 1.32
CA GLY A 118 -13.14 -6.29 1.45
C GLY A 118 -14.24 -6.39 2.50
N ARG A 119 -14.09 -5.69 3.63
CA ARG A 119 -15.13 -5.61 4.67
C ARG A 119 -16.42 -5.01 4.13
N VAL A 120 -16.32 -3.92 3.37
CA VAL A 120 -17.48 -3.28 2.71
C VAL A 120 -18.11 -4.22 1.68
N PHE A 121 -17.29 -4.95 0.93
CA PHE A 121 -17.74 -5.92 -0.08
C PHE A 121 -18.60 -7.03 0.52
N ARG A 122 -18.15 -7.62 1.64
CA ARG A 122 -18.89 -8.67 2.37
C ARG A 122 -20.09 -8.16 3.15
N ASP A 123 -19.99 -6.96 3.73
CA ASP A 123 -21.13 -6.30 4.39
C ASP A 123 -22.28 -6.00 3.42
N LYS A 124 -21.98 -5.89 2.12
CA LYS A 124 -22.97 -5.81 1.03
C LYS A 124 -23.48 -7.17 0.54
N ARG A 125 -23.02 -8.27 1.15
CA ARG A 125 -23.30 -9.67 0.77
C ARG A 125 -22.85 -10.01 -0.65
N ILE A 126 -21.76 -9.42 -1.12
CA ILE A 126 -21.21 -9.75 -2.44
C ILE A 126 -20.21 -10.90 -2.24
N LYS A 127 -20.41 -12.00 -2.98
CA LYS A 127 -19.46 -13.12 -3.02
C LYS A 127 -18.36 -12.87 -4.05
N GLY A 128 -18.75 -12.37 -5.22
CA GLY A 128 -17.81 -12.05 -6.28
C GLY A 128 -18.45 -11.13 -7.33
N ILE A 129 -17.60 -10.38 -8.03
CA ILE A 129 -17.96 -9.68 -9.26
C ILE A 129 -17.17 -10.33 -10.37
N VAL A 130 -17.86 -10.83 -11.38
CA VAL A 130 -17.24 -11.55 -12.51
C VAL A 130 -17.38 -10.69 -13.74
N VAL A 131 -16.27 -10.42 -14.43
CA VAL A 131 -16.27 -9.77 -15.73
C VAL A 131 -15.76 -10.75 -16.76
N ARG A 132 -16.54 -10.94 -17.83
CA ARG A 132 -16.15 -11.72 -19.01
C ARG A 132 -16.03 -10.82 -20.22
N TYR A 133 -14.87 -10.84 -20.88
CA TYR A 133 -14.69 -10.16 -22.17
C TYR A 133 -13.59 -10.82 -23.02
N SER A 134 -13.93 -11.26 -24.24
CA SER A 134 -13.03 -12.05 -25.10
C SER A 134 -12.49 -11.32 -26.33
N SER A 135 -13.14 -10.25 -26.78
CA SER A 135 -12.87 -9.61 -28.07
C SER A 135 -11.93 -8.39 -27.95
N MET A 136 -10.65 -8.65 -27.73
CA MET A 136 -9.62 -7.61 -27.58
C MET A 136 -8.71 -7.48 -28.81
N GLY A 137 -8.50 -6.23 -29.24
CA GLY A 137 -7.56 -5.76 -30.26
C GLY A 137 -6.91 -4.46 -29.81
N GLY A 138 -5.87 -4.02 -30.52
CA GLY A 138 -5.12 -2.79 -30.18
C GLY A 138 -5.95 -1.50 -30.28
N ASP A 139 -7.12 -1.57 -30.92
CA ASP A 139 -8.09 -0.50 -31.11
C ASP A 139 -9.40 -0.71 -30.35
N SER A 140 -9.50 -1.73 -29.48
CA SER A 140 -10.75 -2.12 -28.81
C SER A 140 -11.37 -1.05 -27.93
N ASN A 141 -10.63 -0.02 -27.49
CA ASN A 141 -11.22 1.11 -26.76
C ASN A 141 -11.37 2.40 -27.61
N GLY A 142 -11.09 2.34 -28.91
CA GLY A 142 -11.15 3.47 -29.82
C GLY A 142 -10.14 4.59 -29.52
N PRO A 143 -8.83 4.29 -29.39
CA PRO A 143 -7.82 5.33 -29.13
C PRO A 143 -7.75 6.34 -30.29
N ALA A 144 -7.62 7.63 -29.95
CA ALA A 144 -7.60 8.71 -30.93
C ALA A 144 -6.38 8.69 -31.88
N ASP A 145 -5.19 8.32 -31.38
CA ASP A 145 -3.95 8.22 -32.16
C ASP A 145 -3.12 7.00 -31.74
N GLN A 146 -3.33 5.89 -32.45
CA GLN A 146 -2.57 4.65 -32.26
C GLN A 146 -1.07 4.81 -32.55
N SER A 147 -0.67 5.73 -33.43
CA SER A 147 0.75 5.91 -33.78
C SER A 147 1.52 6.52 -32.62
N LEU A 148 0.91 7.48 -31.92
CA LEU A 148 1.45 8.12 -30.74
C LEU A 148 1.53 7.13 -29.56
N LEU A 149 0.51 6.29 -29.37
CA LEU A 149 0.54 5.21 -28.38
C LEU A 149 1.66 4.21 -28.65
N ARG A 150 1.85 3.79 -29.91
CA ARG A 150 2.94 2.90 -30.30
C ARG A 150 4.30 3.55 -30.04
N LYS A 151 4.46 4.84 -30.30
CA LYS A 151 5.69 5.59 -30.00
C LYS A 151 6.01 5.56 -28.49
N ALA A 152 5.03 5.90 -27.64
CA ALA A 152 5.21 5.89 -26.20
C ALA A 152 5.51 4.47 -25.67
N GLY A 153 4.71 3.49 -26.09
CA GLY A 153 4.89 2.08 -25.70
C GLY A 153 6.24 1.51 -26.15
N GLN A 154 6.70 1.82 -27.36
CA GLN A 154 8.02 1.38 -27.85
C GLN A 154 9.15 1.96 -27.01
N ARG A 155 9.08 3.25 -26.64
CA ARG A 155 10.10 3.88 -25.78
C ARG A 155 10.13 3.23 -24.40
N ILE A 156 8.98 3.18 -23.72
CA ILE A 156 8.85 2.55 -22.39
C ILE A 156 9.37 1.11 -22.40
N ASN A 157 8.87 0.28 -23.33
CA ASN A 157 9.23 -1.14 -23.36
C ASN A 157 10.70 -1.36 -23.69
N LYS A 158 11.29 -0.53 -24.56
CA LYS A 158 12.72 -0.59 -24.88
C LYS A 158 13.56 -0.24 -23.67
N GLU A 159 13.26 0.85 -22.98
CA GLU A 159 14.01 1.29 -21.81
C GLU A 159 13.96 0.26 -20.68
N ILE A 160 12.78 -0.28 -20.38
CA ILE A 160 12.65 -1.36 -19.39
C ILE A 160 13.51 -2.55 -19.80
N SER A 161 13.42 -2.99 -21.06
CA SER A 161 14.17 -4.15 -21.55
C SER A 161 15.68 -3.95 -21.53
N ASP A 162 16.15 -2.75 -21.84
CA ASP A 162 17.58 -2.43 -21.89
C ASP A 162 18.18 -2.23 -20.48
N PHE A 163 17.39 -1.72 -19.52
CA PHE A 163 17.93 -1.24 -18.25
C PHE A 163 17.53 -2.01 -17.00
N ASP A 164 16.39 -2.71 -16.97
CA ASP A 164 15.87 -3.35 -15.76
C ASP A 164 16.91 -4.26 -15.08
N ALA A 165 17.54 -5.17 -15.83
CA ALA A 165 18.54 -6.11 -15.30
C ALA A 165 19.75 -5.42 -14.63
N SER A 166 20.07 -4.18 -15.02
CA SER A 166 21.18 -3.39 -14.45
C SER A 166 20.76 -2.41 -13.38
N GLN A 167 19.45 -2.18 -13.22
CA GLN A 167 18.87 -1.27 -12.24
C GLN A 167 18.22 -2.10 -11.12
N ASN A 168 16.90 -2.33 -11.20
CA ASN A 168 16.15 -2.99 -10.13
C ASN A 168 16.03 -4.52 -10.30
N ASN A 169 16.25 -5.03 -11.51
CA ASN A 169 16.08 -6.43 -11.89
C ASN A 169 14.69 -6.98 -11.52
N MET A 170 13.64 -6.17 -11.71
CA MET A 170 12.26 -6.50 -11.34
C MET A 170 11.76 -7.75 -12.07
N ARG A 171 12.19 -7.98 -13.32
CA ARG A 171 11.80 -9.14 -14.11
C ARG A 171 12.29 -10.47 -13.56
N GLU A 172 13.36 -10.49 -12.77
CA GLU A 172 13.90 -11.73 -12.19
C GLU A 172 13.71 -11.82 -10.67
N VAL A 173 13.72 -10.68 -9.97
CA VAL A 173 13.75 -10.61 -8.50
C VAL A 173 12.46 -10.04 -7.93
N GLY A 174 11.71 -9.25 -8.70
CA GLY A 174 10.55 -8.51 -8.21
C GLY A 174 10.93 -7.46 -7.15
N THR A 175 9.93 -6.96 -6.43
CA THR A 175 10.16 -5.98 -5.34
C THR A 175 10.98 -6.50 -4.14
N PRO A 176 11.13 -7.82 -3.86
CA PRO A 176 12.01 -8.32 -2.80
C PRO A 176 13.47 -7.86 -2.82
N TYR A 177 13.99 -7.33 -3.94
CA TYR A 177 15.33 -6.71 -3.97
C TYR A 177 15.46 -5.55 -2.96
N LEU A 178 14.35 -4.88 -2.63
CA LEU A 178 14.33 -3.75 -1.70
C LEU A 178 14.75 -4.12 -0.28
N VAL A 179 14.56 -5.36 0.17
CA VAL A 179 14.90 -5.76 1.55
C VAL A 179 16.37 -5.47 1.88
N GLU A 180 17.28 -5.82 0.96
CA GLU A 180 18.71 -5.59 1.15
C GLU A 180 19.04 -4.09 1.18
N ILE A 181 18.41 -3.31 0.30
CA ILE A 181 18.65 -1.86 0.23
C ILE A 181 18.12 -1.19 1.50
N MET A 182 16.92 -1.56 1.94
CA MET A 182 16.30 -0.99 3.13
C MET A 182 17.12 -1.32 4.38
N ASP A 183 17.56 -2.56 4.56
CA ASP A 183 18.44 -2.91 5.69
C ASP A 183 19.75 -2.11 5.66
N ARG A 184 20.42 -2.04 4.50
CA ARG A 184 21.71 -1.35 4.33
C ARG A 184 21.67 0.13 4.74
N PHE A 185 20.53 0.80 4.54
CA PHE A 185 20.35 2.22 4.87
C PHE A 185 19.64 2.44 6.22
N ASP A 186 19.46 1.39 7.04
CA ASP A 186 18.69 1.39 8.28
C ASP A 186 17.22 1.84 8.08
N LEU A 187 16.61 1.39 7.00
CA LEU A 187 15.26 1.74 6.55
C LEU A 187 14.25 0.57 6.63
N LEU A 188 14.69 -0.65 6.94
CA LEU A 188 13.84 -1.84 7.05
C LEU A 188 13.18 -1.88 8.44
N PRO A 189 11.83 -1.85 8.56
CA PRO A 189 11.19 -1.97 9.86
C PRO A 189 11.46 -3.33 10.52
N VAL A 190 11.90 -3.30 11.77
CA VAL A 190 12.16 -4.48 12.60
C VAL A 190 11.56 -4.28 13.98
N GLU A 191 10.83 -5.28 14.46
CA GLU A 191 10.12 -5.30 15.75
C GLU A 191 9.27 -4.05 15.97
N ASN A 192 8.16 -3.89 15.25
CA ASN A 192 7.27 -2.72 15.31
C ASN A 192 8.02 -1.37 15.15
N TYR A 193 8.81 -1.26 14.07
CA TYR A 193 9.59 -0.04 13.75
C TYR A 193 10.57 0.40 14.85
N ARG A 194 10.97 -0.50 15.75
CA ARG A 194 12.01 -0.18 16.75
C ARG A 194 13.35 0.01 16.10
N TYR A 195 13.72 -0.88 15.18
CA TYR A 195 15.01 -0.86 14.50
C TYR A 195 14.86 -0.81 12.98
N GLY A 196 15.92 -0.34 12.32
CA GLY A 196 15.98 -0.15 10.86
C GLY A 196 16.70 -1.25 10.09
N SER A 197 17.24 -2.26 10.78
CA SER A 197 18.06 -3.31 10.22
C SER A 197 18.13 -4.52 11.15
N HIS A 198 18.39 -5.70 10.60
CA HIS A 198 18.58 -6.94 11.34
C HIS A 198 19.53 -7.89 10.59
N PRO A 199 20.47 -8.59 11.27
CA PRO A 199 21.44 -9.46 10.59
C PRO A 199 20.80 -10.59 9.76
N ASP A 200 19.60 -11.03 10.14
CA ASP A 200 18.87 -12.09 9.44
C ASP A 200 18.08 -11.63 8.20
N HIS A 201 18.11 -10.33 7.82
CA HIS A 201 17.46 -9.86 6.58
C HIS A 201 17.88 -10.68 5.34
N LYS A 202 19.10 -11.23 5.36
CA LYS A 202 19.66 -12.07 4.28
C LYS A 202 18.85 -13.35 4.03
N LYS A 203 18.09 -13.83 5.01
CA LYS A 203 17.21 -15.00 4.87
C LYS A 203 15.97 -14.70 4.01
N ILE A 204 15.59 -13.43 3.91
CA ILE A 204 14.37 -12.98 3.24
C ILE A 204 14.65 -11.96 2.12
N MET A 205 15.92 -11.78 1.73
CA MET A 205 16.32 -10.87 0.65
C MET A 205 15.99 -11.42 -0.74
N GLY A 206 15.88 -10.55 -1.74
CA GLY A 206 15.46 -10.92 -3.10
C GLY A 206 16.19 -12.12 -3.73
N GLN A 207 17.47 -12.32 -3.45
CA GLN A 207 18.22 -13.46 -4.00
C GLN A 207 17.71 -14.83 -3.51
N TYR A 208 17.13 -14.91 -2.31
CA TYR A 208 16.50 -16.15 -1.82
C TYR A 208 15.27 -16.48 -2.69
N TRP A 209 14.38 -15.50 -2.86
CA TRP A 209 13.12 -15.65 -3.59
C TRP A 209 13.31 -15.88 -5.09
N LYS A 210 14.29 -15.20 -5.70
CA LYS A 210 14.66 -15.42 -7.11
C LYS A 210 14.86 -16.90 -7.44
N ASN A 211 15.42 -17.67 -6.51
CA ASN A 211 15.70 -19.10 -6.74
C ASN A 211 14.44 -19.99 -6.63
N LEU A 212 13.36 -19.48 -6.05
CA LEU A 212 12.09 -20.20 -5.85
C LEU A 212 11.02 -19.80 -6.86
N PHE A 213 11.12 -18.59 -7.43
CA PHE A 213 10.17 -18.12 -8.43
C PHE A 213 10.17 -19.00 -9.68
N ASP A 214 8.98 -19.20 -10.25
CA ASP A 214 8.84 -19.89 -11.52
C ASP A 214 9.23 -18.99 -12.69
N HIS A 215 10.34 -19.31 -13.34
CA HIS A 215 10.89 -18.58 -14.49
C HIS A 215 10.42 -19.11 -15.85
N SER A 216 9.28 -19.82 -15.91
CA SER A 216 8.74 -20.36 -17.16
C SER A 216 8.30 -19.28 -18.18
N GLY A 217 8.30 -18.01 -17.75
CA GLY A 217 8.38 -16.83 -18.61
C GLY A 217 7.92 -15.56 -17.87
N PRO A 218 7.67 -14.44 -18.56
CA PRO A 218 7.43 -13.16 -17.90
C PRO A 218 6.14 -13.16 -17.07
N ASP A 219 6.19 -12.54 -15.89
CA ASP A 219 5.07 -12.40 -14.94
C ASP A 219 4.55 -10.95 -14.87
N GLY A 220 3.76 -10.57 -15.87
CA GLY A 220 3.14 -9.25 -15.93
C GLY A 220 1.71 -9.24 -15.39
N CYS A 221 1.32 -8.16 -14.70
CA CYS A 221 -0.08 -7.92 -14.28
C CYS A 221 -1.07 -7.80 -15.45
N TRP A 222 -0.58 -7.47 -16.65
CA TRP A 222 -1.38 -7.28 -17.86
C TRP A 222 -0.58 -7.72 -19.10
N TYR A 223 -1.28 -8.03 -20.20
CA TYR A 223 -0.66 -8.39 -21.47
C TYR A 223 0.35 -7.34 -21.93
N GLY A 224 1.56 -7.79 -22.24
CA GLY A 224 2.64 -6.92 -22.71
C GLY A 224 3.26 -6.03 -21.64
N CYS A 225 2.97 -6.24 -20.35
CA CYS A 225 3.68 -5.56 -19.28
C CYS A 225 5.15 -6.03 -19.23
N THR A 226 6.06 -5.21 -19.78
CA THR A 226 7.49 -5.54 -19.92
C THR A 226 8.25 -5.53 -18.59
N MET A 227 7.72 -4.88 -17.54
CA MET A 227 8.29 -4.91 -16.18
C MET A 227 8.26 -6.31 -15.56
N ALA A 228 7.17 -7.05 -15.77
CA ALA A 228 7.04 -8.45 -15.36
C ALA A 228 7.43 -8.77 -13.90
N CYS A 229 6.92 -8.00 -12.93
CA CYS A 229 7.31 -8.10 -11.51
C CYS A 229 6.50 -9.09 -10.65
N SER A 230 5.45 -9.72 -11.18
CA SER A 230 4.39 -10.39 -10.42
C SER A 230 4.68 -11.84 -10.04
N HIS A 231 5.90 -12.18 -9.64
CA HIS A 231 6.38 -13.57 -9.51
C HIS A 231 5.47 -14.51 -8.71
N THR A 232 5.62 -15.80 -8.93
CA THR A 232 4.89 -16.85 -8.20
C THR A 232 5.78 -18.04 -7.87
N ILE A 233 5.47 -18.74 -6.78
CA ILE A 233 6.14 -19.95 -6.33
C ILE A 233 5.16 -21.13 -6.45
N PRO A 234 5.48 -22.17 -7.25
CA PRO A 234 4.66 -23.37 -7.39
C PRO A 234 4.90 -24.37 -6.26
N HIS A 235 3.92 -25.26 -6.06
CA HIS A 235 4.05 -26.47 -5.23
C HIS A 235 4.47 -26.22 -3.78
N PHE A 236 4.13 -25.06 -3.23
CA PHE A 236 4.32 -24.80 -1.81
C PHE A 236 3.34 -25.66 -1.01
N HIS A 237 3.86 -26.42 -0.04
CA HIS A 237 3.02 -27.31 0.78
C HIS A 237 2.66 -26.62 2.09
N LEU A 238 1.37 -26.37 2.28
CA LEU A 238 0.86 -25.70 3.48
C LEU A 238 1.08 -26.58 4.72
N LYS A 239 1.48 -25.96 5.82
CA LYS A 239 1.82 -26.61 7.09
C LYS A 239 0.78 -26.34 8.17
N THR A 240 0.00 -25.28 8.04
CA THR A 240 -1.02 -24.87 9.01
C THR A 240 -2.38 -24.68 8.35
N GLY A 241 -3.39 -24.32 9.16
CA GLY A 241 -4.70 -23.91 8.68
C GLY A 241 -5.56 -25.02 8.06
N PRO A 242 -6.71 -24.65 7.47
CA PRO A 242 -7.68 -25.59 6.92
C PRO A 242 -7.19 -26.34 5.67
N TYR A 243 -6.11 -25.86 5.04
CA TYR A 243 -5.57 -26.42 3.80
C TYR A 243 -4.23 -27.13 4.00
N VAL A 244 -3.87 -27.46 5.24
CA VAL A 244 -2.63 -28.19 5.57
C VAL A 244 -2.42 -29.42 4.68
N GLY A 245 -1.19 -29.60 4.21
CA GLY A 245 -0.77 -30.68 3.32
C GLY A 245 -1.07 -30.46 1.84
N GLN A 246 -1.87 -29.46 1.48
CA GLN A 246 -2.14 -29.15 0.08
C GLN A 246 -0.95 -28.44 -0.57
N ALA A 247 -0.67 -28.79 -1.82
CA ALA A 247 0.31 -28.09 -2.65
C ALA A 247 -0.38 -26.95 -3.41
N VAL A 248 0.09 -25.72 -3.23
CA VAL A 248 -0.52 -24.51 -3.79
C VAL A 248 0.48 -23.68 -4.59
N TRP A 249 -0.05 -22.79 -5.41
CA TRP A 249 0.70 -21.66 -5.96
C TRP A 249 0.56 -20.47 -5.02
N VAL A 250 1.65 -19.74 -4.82
CA VAL A 250 1.66 -18.52 -4.01
C VAL A 250 2.15 -17.37 -4.86
N ASP A 251 1.40 -16.26 -4.87
CA ASP A 251 1.80 -15.02 -5.53
C ASP A 251 2.72 -14.19 -4.63
N GLY A 252 3.75 -13.59 -5.23
CA GLY A 252 4.81 -12.90 -4.49
C GLY A 252 5.79 -13.86 -3.79
N PRO A 253 6.37 -13.47 -2.64
CA PRO A 253 6.00 -12.31 -1.83
C PRO A 253 6.53 -11.00 -2.41
N GLU A 254 5.80 -9.91 -2.16
CA GLU A 254 6.24 -8.53 -2.44
C GLU A 254 7.03 -7.96 -1.24
N TYR A 255 7.81 -6.90 -1.44
CA TYR A 255 8.60 -6.23 -0.40
C TYR A 255 7.80 -5.91 0.88
N GLU A 256 6.61 -5.35 0.72
CA GLU A 256 5.77 -4.95 1.85
C GLU A 256 5.31 -6.16 2.68
N THR A 257 5.04 -7.30 2.05
CA THR A 257 4.73 -8.55 2.75
C THR A 257 5.94 -9.04 3.56
N LEU A 258 7.15 -8.94 2.98
CA LEU A 258 8.40 -9.31 3.66
C LEU A 258 8.72 -8.38 4.84
N GLY A 259 8.46 -7.08 4.69
CA GLY A 259 8.61 -6.10 5.76
C GLY A 259 7.61 -6.35 6.88
N GLY A 260 6.31 -6.40 6.56
CA GLY A 260 5.22 -6.42 7.54
C GLY A 260 5.11 -7.75 8.27
N LEU A 261 4.93 -8.86 7.52
CA LEU A 261 4.76 -10.20 8.09
C LEU A 261 6.10 -10.89 8.39
N GLY A 262 7.21 -10.32 7.93
CA GLY A 262 8.56 -10.79 8.23
C GLY A 262 9.24 -9.91 9.28
N SER A 263 10.11 -9.01 8.82
CA SER A 263 11.07 -8.31 9.68
C SER A 263 10.41 -7.49 10.79
N ASN A 264 9.29 -6.84 10.52
CA ASN A 264 8.57 -6.01 11.48
C ASN A 264 7.96 -6.84 12.62
N CYS A 265 7.63 -8.12 12.38
CA CYS A 265 7.22 -9.10 13.39
C CYS A 265 8.41 -9.86 14.02
N GLY A 266 9.65 -9.58 13.61
CA GLY A 266 10.84 -10.34 14.01
C GLY A 266 10.92 -11.73 13.38
N ILE A 267 10.17 -11.98 12.30
CA ILE A 267 10.11 -13.27 11.60
C ILE A 267 11.07 -13.25 10.40
N PHE A 268 12.00 -14.19 10.37
CA PHE A 268 12.97 -14.36 9.26
C PHE A 268 12.95 -15.79 8.69
N ASP A 269 11.88 -16.54 8.95
CA ASP A 269 11.60 -17.83 8.30
C ASP A 269 10.85 -17.55 6.98
N PRO A 270 11.52 -17.73 5.82
CA PRO A 270 10.88 -17.46 4.54
C PRO A 270 9.71 -18.40 4.24
N GLU A 271 9.70 -19.65 4.69
CA GLU A 271 8.57 -20.55 4.43
C GLU A 271 7.33 -20.12 5.22
N ALA A 272 7.51 -19.67 6.47
CA ALA A 272 6.43 -19.11 7.26
C ALA A 272 5.87 -17.82 6.64
N ILE A 273 6.74 -16.93 6.14
CA ILE A 273 6.29 -15.69 5.47
C ILE A 273 5.53 -16.01 4.19
N LEU A 274 5.98 -16.99 3.41
CA LEU A 274 5.29 -17.44 2.21
C LEU A 274 3.91 -18.03 2.54
N GLU A 275 3.80 -18.81 3.61
CA GLU A 275 2.53 -19.35 4.09
C GLU A 275 1.58 -18.25 4.59
N MET A 276 2.08 -17.27 5.34
CA MET A 276 1.30 -16.11 5.76
C MET A 276 0.84 -15.29 4.54
N SER A 277 1.66 -15.14 3.50
CA SER A 277 1.28 -14.48 2.24
C SER A 277 0.13 -15.21 1.56
N PHE A 278 0.22 -16.54 1.43
CA PHE A 278 -0.86 -17.35 0.87
C PHE A 278 -2.17 -17.18 1.65
N TYR A 279 -2.10 -17.21 2.98
CA TYR A 279 -3.28 -17.07 3.83
C TYR A 279 -3.85 -15.65 3.82
N ALA A 280 -3.00 -14.63 3.69
CA ALA A 280 -3.46 -13.26 3.52
C ALA A 280 -4.26 -13.10 2.21
N ASP A 281 -3.76 -13.60 1.08
CA ASP A 281 -4.51 -13.62 -0.18
C ASP A 281 -5.81 -14.42 -0.06
N THR A 282 -5.72 -15.64 0.48
CA THR A 282 -6.83 -16.57 0.65
C THR A 282 -7.97 -15.98 1.48
N TYR A 283 -7.64 -15.36 2.61
CA TYR A 283 -8.59 -14.77 3.54
C TYR A 283 -8.96 -13.31 3.20
N GLY A 284 -8.27 -12.69 2.23
CA GLY A 284 -8.52 -11.31 1.80
C GLY A 284 -7.98 -10.26 2.77
N ILE A 285 -6.86 -10.52 3.44
CA ILE A 285 -6.25 -9.67 4.47
C ILE A 285 -5.12 -8.81 3.86
N ASP A 286 -5.06 -7.52 4.22
CA ASP A 286 -3.92 -6.65 3.91
C ASP A 286 -2.68 -7.06 4.72
N THR A 287 -1.62 -7.50 4.03
CA THR A 287 -0.37 -7.96 4.66
C THR A 287 0.34 -6.87 5.46
N ILE A 288 0.25 -5.60 5.02
CA ILE A 288 0.86 -4.46 5.73
C ILE A 288 0.14 -4.24 7.05
N SER A 289 -1.19 -4.11 7.00
CA SER A 289 -1.99 -3.81 8.19
C SER A 289 -1.99 -4.99 9.17
N ALA A 290 -1.98 -6.23 8.68
CA ALA A 290 -1.83 -7.42 9.50
C ALA A 290 -0.45 -7.46 10.18
N GLY A 291 0.63 -7.27 9.42
CA GLY A 291 2.01 -7.28 9.95
C GLY A 291 2.22 -6.22 11.04
N ASN A 292 1.79 -4.98 10.78
CA ASN A 292 1.84 -3.90 11.78
C ASN A 292 1.01 -4.22 13.03
N SER A 293 -0.21 -4.75 12.85
CA SER A 293 -1.09 -5.08 13.98
C SER A 293 -0.53 -6.21 14.84
N ILE A 294 0.03 -7.25 14.21
CA ILE A 294 0.70 -8.35 14.91
C ILE A 294 1.94 -7.83 15.65
N ALA A 295 2.78 -7.03 15.00
CA ALA A 295 3.98 -6.46 15.61
C ALA A 295 3.65 -5.55 16.81
N PHE A 296 2.61 -4.73 16.70
CA PHE A 296 2.13 -3.91 17.82
C PHE A 296 1.64 -4.76 19.00
N ALA A 297 0.90 -5.84 18.73
CA ALA A 297 0.45 -6.77 19.75
C ALA A 297 1.62 -7.51 20.41
N MET A 298 2.65 -7.90 19.64
CA MET A 298 3.89 -8.49 20.18
C MET A 298 4.62 -7.53 21.11
N GLU A 299 4.72 -6.24 20.76
CA GLU A 299 5.34 -5.25 21.64
C GLU A 299 4.52 -5.02 22.92
N CYS A 300 3.19 -4.98 22.82
CA CYS A 300 2.32 -4.88 24.00
C CYS A 300 2.45 -6.11 24.92
N TYR A 301 2.69 -7.29 24.36
CA TYR A 301 2.99 -8.49 25.14
C TYR A 301 4.36 -8.43 25.80
N GLU A 302 5.40 -7.94 25.11
CA GLU A 302 6.73 -7.70 25.71
C GLU A 302 6.63 -6.75 26.93
N TYR A 303 5.76 -5.73 26.87
CA TYR A 303 5.54 -4.79 27.97
C TYR A 303 4.57 -5.27 29.05
N GLY A 304 4.04 -6.50 28.94
CA GLY A 304 3.10 -7.07 29.91
C GLY A 304 1.72 -6.40 29.93
N ILE A 305 1.41 -5.59 28.91
CA ILE A 305 0.05 -5.07 28.68
C ILE A 305 -0.87 -6.24 28.29
N LEU A 306 -0.34 -7.10 27.41
CA LEU A 306 -0.94 -8.38 27.07
C LEU A 306 -0.20 -9.51 27.80
N ASP A 307 -0.93 -10.59 28.05
CA ASP A 307 -0.43 -11.83 28.64
C ASP A 307 -1.22 -13.02 28.06
N LYS A 308 -0.84 -14.25 28.41
CA LYS A 308 -1.51 -15.47 27.91
C LYS A 308 -3.02 -15.48 28.17
N GLU A 309 -3.48 -14.91 29.26
CA GLU A 309 -4.91 -14.93 29.60
C GLU A 309 -5.68 -14.02 28.63
N LYS A 310 -5.20 -12.78 28.45
CA LYS A 310 -5.81 -11.79 27.55
C LYS A 310 -5.76 -12.20 26.08
N THR A 311 -4.76 -12.99 25.68
CA THR A 311 -4.55 -13.42 24.29
C THR A 311 -5.20 -14.77 23.97
N GLY A 312 -5.95 -15.37 24.90
CA GLY A 312 -6.56 -16.69 24.69
C GLY A 312 -5.53 -17.83 24.60
N GLY A 313 -4.39 -17.68 25.28
CA GLY A 313 -3.31 -18.67 25.36
C GLY A 313 -2.15 -18.42 24.40
N LEU A 314 -2.24 -17.43 23.51
CA LEU A 314 -1.22 -17.13 22.51
C LEU A 314 -0.01 -16.39 23.12
N GLU A 315 1.20 -16.90 22.87
CA GLU A 315 2.44 -16.26 23.27
C GLU A 315 2.95 -15.32 22.16
N LEU A 316 2.55 -14.04 22.23
CA LEU A 316 2.90 -13.01 21.25
C LEU A 316 4.36 -12.52 21.42
N THR A 317 5.32 -13.43 21.42
CA THR A 317 6.75 -13.10 21.44
C THR A 317 7.27 -12.84 20.02
N TRP A 318 8.26 -11.95 19.89
CA TRP A 318 8.90 -11.67 18.60
C TRP A 318 9.37 -12.93 17.88
N GLY A 319 9.13 -13.00 16.57
CA GLY A 319 9.53 -14.14 15.74
C GLY A 319 8.66 -15.39 15.89
N ASN A 320 7.59 -15.38 16.69
CA ASN A 320 6.69 -16.53 16.83
C ASN A 320 5.79 -16.70 15.60
N THR A 321 6.24 -17.52 14.66
CA THR A 321 5.56 -17.80 13.39
C THR A 321 4.24 -18.54 13.58
N GLU A 322 4.19 -19.50 14.51
CA GLU A 322 2.98 -20.29 14.79
C GLU A 322 1.83 -19.39 15.27
N VAL A 323 2.14 -18.45 16.16
CA VAL A 323 1.16 -17.50 16.66
C VAL A 323 0.74 -16.49 15.59
N ALA A 324 1.67 -16.00 14.77
CA ALA A 324 1.32 -15.09 13.67
C ALA A 324 0.37 -15.74 12.66
N LEU A 325 0.64 -16.99 12.25
CA LEU A 325 -0.26 -17.77 11.39
C LEU A 325 -1.62 -18.04 12.05
N GLU A 326 -1.62 -18.41 13.34
CA GLU A 326 -2.86 -18.66 14.07
C GLU A 326 -3.72 -17.39 14.21
N LEU A 327 -3.12 -16.21 14.38
CA LEU A 327 -3.86 -14.94 14.36
C LEU A 327 -4.56 -14.72 13.00
N LEU A 328 -3.90 -15.00 11.88
CA LEU A 328 -4.53 -14.91 10.55
C LEU A 328 -5.68 -15.92 10.40
N HIS A 329 -5.50 -17.14 10.91
CA HIS A 329 -6.58 -18.14 10.91
C HIS A 329 -7.75 -17.72 11.81
N GLN A 330 -7.49 -17.13 12.97
CA GLN A 330 -8.53 -16.60 13.86
C GLN A 330 -9.32 -15.45 13.23
N MET A 331 -8.66 -14.55 12.48
CA MET A 331 -9.34 -13.52 11.69
C MET A 331 -10.32 -14.14 10.68
N ALA A 332 -9.90 -15.22 10.01
CA ALA A 332 -10.72 -15.94 9.05
C ALA A 332 -11.92 -16.65 9.70
N ARG A 333 -11.68 -17.33 10.83
CA ARG A 333 -12.73 -18.05 11.57
C ARG A 333 -13.68 -17.13 12.34
N GLY A 334 -13.30 -15.87 12.56
CA GLY A 334 -14.10 -14.90 13.30
C GLY A 334 -14.10 -15.14 14.80
N GLU A 335 -13.00 -15.65 15.35
CA GLU A 335 -12.89 -16.01 16.77
C GLU A 335 -11.57 -15.55 17.40
N GLY A 336 -11.52 -15.59 18.74
CA GLY A 336 -10.28 -15.40 19.49
C GLY A 336 -9.66 -14.01 19.38
N PHE A 337 -8.38 -13.92 19.74
CA PHE A 337 -7.64 -12.66 19.75
C PHE A 337 -7.31 -12.16 18.34
N GLY A 338 -7.31 -13.04 17.33
CA GLY A 338 -7.14 -12.65 15.93
C GLY A 338 -8.18 -11.64 15.46
N VAL A 339 -9.43 -11.70 15.93
CA VAL A 339 -10.46 -10.70 15.59
C VAL A 339 -10.10 -9.31 16.15
N VAL A 340 -9.52 -9.26 17.35
CA VAL A 340 -9.06 -7.99 17.98
C VAL A 340 -7.92 -7.40 17.16
N VAL A 341 -6.93 -8.21 16.79
CA VAL A 341 -5.82 -7.80 15.91
C VAL A 341 -6.34 -7.37 14.53
N GLY A 342 -7.33 -8.08 13.99
CA GLY A 342 -7.95 -7.81 12.68
C GLY A 342 -8.77 -6.51 12.63
N GLN A 343 -9.02 -5.83 13.75
CA GLN A 343 -9.61 -4.48 13.76
C GLN A 343 -8.57 -3.37 13.57
N GLY A 344 -7.27 -3.70 13.52
CA GLY A 344 -6.19 -2.74 13.34
C GLY A 344 -5.73 -2.05 14.63
N ILE A 345 -4.59 -1.36 14.55
CA ILE A 345 -3.90 -0.72 15.67
C ILE A 345 -4.80 0.28 16.40
N ARG A 346 -5.56 1.10 15.67
CA ARG A 346 -6.43 2.10 16.28
C ARG A 346 -7.44 1.47 17.24
N SER A 347 -8.08 0.38 16.83
CA SER A 347 -9.03 -0.34 17.68
C SER A 347 -8.32 -0.97 18.88
N MET A 348 -7.15 -1.59 18.66
CA MET A 348 -6.36 -2.16 19.74
C MET A 348 -5.92 -1.13 20.78
N LYS A 349 -5.51 0.08 20.36
CA LYS A 349 -5.17 1.17 21.30
C LYS A 349 -6.33 1.47 22.25
N SER A 350 -7.56 1.58 21.73
CA SER A 350 -8.76 1.81 22.56
C SER A 350 -9.03 0.63 23.50
N VAL A 351 -9.09 -0.60 22.98
CA VAL A 351 -9.36 -1.80 23.77
C VAL A 351 -8.33 -1.97 24.89
N PHE A 352 -7.03 -1.84 24.59
CA PHE A 352 -5.97 -2.08 25.57
C PHE A 352 -5.95 -0.99 26.65
N ALA A 353 -6.26 0.26 26.32
CA ALA A 353 -6.39 1.32 27.30
C ALA A 353 -7.61 1.11 28.20
N GLU A 354 -8.78 0.84 27.62
CA GLU A 354 -10.06 0.77 28.33
C GLU A 354 -10.22 -0.51 29.14
N GLU A 355 -9.81 -1.65 28.58
CA GLU A 355 -10.03 -2.97 29.20
C GLU A 355 -8.81 -3.48 29.98
N TYR A 356 -7.60 -3.13 29.53
CA TYR A 356 -6.35 -3.64 30.14
C TYR A 356 -5.57 -2.58 30.92
N GLY A 357 -6.06 -1.34 30.97
CA GLY A 357 -5.44 -0.26 31.73
C GLY A 357 -4.06 0.16 31.21
N ALA A 358 -3.77 -0.09 29.93
CA ALA A 358 -2.51 0.33 29.33
C ALA A 358 -2.42 1.86 29.21
N ASP A 359 -1.20 2.40 29.31
CA ASP A 359 -0.95 3.83 29.14
C ASP A 359 -1.28 4.29 27.71
N PRO A 360 -2.30 5.15 27.52
CA PRO A 360 -2.67 5.63 26.20
C PRO A 360 -1.54 6.39 25.49
N MET A 361 -0.65 7.06 26.23
CA MET A 361 0.46 7.80 25.64
C MET A 361 1.47 6.84 25.02
N LEU A 362 1.84 5.78 25.73
CA LEU A 362 2.70 4.72 25.20
C LEU A 362 2.08 4.05 23.97
N LEU A 363 0.80 3.66 24.04
CA LEU A 363 0.08 3.03 22.93
C LEU A 363 0.07 3.93 21.69
N ASN A 364 -0.15 5.24 21.88
CA ASN A 364 -0.10 6.23 20.80
C ASN A 364 1.30 6.42 20.23
N ASP A 365 2.34 6.40 21.07
CA ASP A 365 3.71 6.57 20.61
C ASP A 365 4.21 5.36 19.80
N ILE A 366 3.86 4.12 20.19
CA ILE A 366 4.36 2.89 19.53
C ILE A 366 3.45 2.35 18.42
N GLY A 367 2.17 2.72 18.39
CA GLY A 367 1.22 2.19 17.40
C GLY A 367 1.27 2.95 16.07
N THR A 368 1.91 2.35 15.08
CA THR A 368 2.25 2.89 13.75
C THR A 368 1.08 3.04 12.78
N GLU A 369 -0.03 3.64 13.22
CA GLU A 369 -1.15 4.03 12.36
C GLU A 369 -1.34 5.55 12.31
N ILE A 370 -1.80 6.05 11.16
CA ILE A 370 -2.20 7.45 10.97
C ILE A 370 -3.55 7.46 10.25
N LYS A 371 -4.49 8.27 10.76
CA LYS A 371 -5.88 8.34 10.24
C LYS A 371 -6.61 6.98 10.19
N GLY A 372 -6.14 5.97 10.92
CA GLY A 372 -6.80 4.68 11.09
C GLY A 372 -6.31 3.63 10.12
N LEU A 373 -5.16 3.88 9.48
CA LEU A 373 -4.49 2.95 8.59
C LEU A 373 -3.04 2.80 9.06
N GLU A 374 -2.57 1.55 9.10
CA GLU A 374 -1.19 1.18 9.46
C GLU A 374 -0.19 1.72 8.43
N SER A 375 1.06 1.96 8.85
CA SER A 375 2.08 2.52 7.96
C SER A 375 2.67 1.45 7.03
N SER A 376 3.00 1.78 5.79
CA SER A 376 3.78 0.86 4.94
C SER A 376 5.23 0.73 5.41
N GLU A 377 5.93 -0.29 4.91
CA GLU A 377 7.13 -0.86 5.53
C GLU A 377 8.42 -0.08 5.24
N TYR A 378 8.46 1.19 5.61
CA TYR A 378 9.67 2.03 5.52
C TYR A 378 9.89 2.78 6.84
N MET A 379 11.06 2.58 7.46
CA MET A 379 11.45 3.28 8.69
C MET A 379 11.66 4.77 8.43
N THR A 380 10.86 5.62 9.07
CA THR A 380 10.85 7.06 8.78
C THR A 380 11.59 7.92 9.81
N LYS A 381 12.13 7.35 10.90
CA LYS A 381 12.74 8.11 12.01
C LYS A 381 13.74 9.18 11.56
N GLU A 382 14.52 8.89 10.51
CA GLU A 382 15.54 9.79 9.98
C GLU A 382 15.10 10.54 8.71
N SER A 383 13.91 10.26 8.18
CA SER A 383 13.38 10.81 6.93
C SER A 383 12.18 11.71 7.19
N LEU A 384 12.44 13.01 7.31
CA LEU A 384 11.41 14.01 7.53
C LEU A 384 10.43 14.09 6.33
N ALA A 385 10.92 13.90 5.11
CA ALA A 385 10.08 13.84 3.91
C ALA A 385 9.15 12.63 3.93
N GLN A 386 9.62 11.45 4.33
CA GLN A 386 8.75 10.27 4.41
C GLN A 386 7.78 10.34 5.60
N GLN A 387 8.17 10.94 6.73
CA GLN A 387 7.25 11.27 7.83
C GLN A 387 6.05 12.09 7.31
N GLY A 388 6.34 13.18 6.57
CA GLY A 388 5.30 13.97 5.91
C GLY A 388 4.55 13.18 4.84
N GLY A 389 5.23 12.31 4.09
CA GLY A 389 4.64 11.47 3.05
C GLY A 389 3.60 10.50 3.57
N TYR A 390 3.71 10.09 4.84
CA TYR A 390 2.73 9.28 5.54
C TYR A 390 1.66 10.11 6.23
N ALA A 391 2.06 11.09 7.03
CA ALA A 391 1.13 11.80 7.88
C ALA A 391 0.28 12.83 7.12
N LEU A 392 0.80 13.45 6.07
CA LEU A 392 0.06 14.44 5.24
C LEU A 392 -0.69 13.79 4.07
N ALA A 393 -0.62 12.46 3.95
CA ALA A 393 -1.32 11.71 2.93
C ALA A 393 -2.83 11.76 3.15
N SER A 394 -3.59 11.97 2.08
CA SER A 394 -5.06 12.04 2.15
C SER A 394 -5.65 10.67 2.46
N LYS A 395 -5.01 9.60 2.01
CA LYS A 395 -5.53 8.23 2.13
C LYS A 395 -5.00 7.50 3.38
N GLY A 396 -4.15 8.14 4.19
CA GLY A 396 -3.40 7.50 5.27
C GLY A 396 -1.98 7.08 4.84
N PRO A 397 -1.19 6.47 5.74
CA PRO A 397 0.25 6.32 5.58
C PRO A 397 0.62 5.18 4.62
N GLN A 398 0.66 5.51 3.34
CA GLN A 398 1.07 4.60 2.28
C GLN A 398 2.15 5.21 1.39
N HIS A 399 3.18 4.42 1.10
CA HIS A 399 4.23 4.80 0.17
C HIS A 399 3.69 4.92 -1.27
N ASP A 400 2.53 4.31 -1.54
CA ASP A 400 1.78 4.44 -2.78
C ASP A 400 1.60 5.90 -3.19
N GLU A 401 1.27 6.76 -2.22
CA GLU A 401 1.00 8.19 -2.40
C GLU A 401 2.31 8.99 -2.40
N ALA A 402 3.21 8.72 -1.46
CA ALA A 402 4.51 9.39 -1.38
C ALA A 402 5.61 8.41 -1.00
N TRP A 403 6.49 8.10 -1.95
CA TRP A 403 7.71 7.32 -1.71
C TRP A 403 8.94 8.21 -1.91
N LEU A 404 9.32 8.91 -0.84
CA LEU A 404 10.39 9.91 -0.83
C LEU A 404 11.63 9.45 -0.04
N ILE A 405 11.55 8.27 0.60
CA ILE A 405 12.61 7.73 1.46
C ILE A 405 13.96 7.65 0.73
N PHE A 406 14.00 7.20 -0.53
CA PHE A 406 15.23 7.13 -1.33
C PHE A 406 15.79 8.52 -1.65
N MET A 407 14.93 9.45 -2.05
CA MET A 407 15.35 10.81 -2.39
C MET A 407 16.02 11.49 -1.20
N GLU A 408 15.46 11.33 0.00
CA GLU A 408 16.00 11.98 1.19
C GLU A 408 17.17 11.21 1.82
N GLN A 409 17.04 9.90 2.00
CA GLN A 409 18.01 9.12 2.78
C GLN A 409 19.17 8.57 1.94
N VAL A 410 18.90 8.15 0.71
CA VAL A 410 19.89 7.51 -0.16
C VAL A 410 20.57 8.55 -1.05
N HIS A 411 19.79 9.39 -1.74
CA HIS A 411 20.32 10.34 -2.73
C HIS A 411 20.58 11.76 -2.19
N LYS A 412 20.12 12.06 -0.95
CA LYS A 412 20.28 13.37 -0.29
C LYS A 412 19.80 14.57 -1.14
N GLN A 413 18.71 14.39 -1.88
CA GLN A 413 18.17 15.37 -2.85
C GLN A 413 17.26 16.44 -2.25
N LEU A 414 16.88 16.31 -0.97
CA LEU A 414 15.88 17.17 -0.33
C LEU A 414 16.49 17.95 0.85
N PRO A 415 17.38 18.93 0.64
CA PRO A 415 18.15 19.55 1.73
C PRO A 415 17.32 20.50 2.61
N THR A 416 16.36 21.24 2.06
CA THR A 416 15.59 22.27 2.79
C THR A 416 14.14 21.83 3.07
N PHE A 417 13.40 22.60 3.87
CA PHE A 417 11.97 22.37 4.08
C PHE A 417 11.16 22.62 2.80
N GLU A 418 11.53 23.63 2.02
CA GLU A 418 10.89 23.98 0.75
C GLU A 418 11.09 22.88 -0.30
N ALA A 419 12.30 22.29 -0.37
CA ALA A 419 12.56 21.17 -1.26
C ALA A 419 11.71 19.94 -0.89
N LYS A 420 11.58 19.65 0.41
CA LYS A 420 10.68 18.59 0.91
C LYS A 420 9.22 18.90 0.63
N ALA A 421 8.79 20.15 0.82
CA ALA A 421 7.44 20.59 0.55
C ALA A 421 7.07 20.48 -0.94
N GLU A 422 7.99 20.82 -1.84
CA GLU A 422 7.81 20.60 -3.27
C GLU A 422 7.71 19.11 -3.61
N ALA A 423 8.53 18.26 -3.01
CA ALA A 423 8.43 16.81 -3.21
C ALA A 423 7.09 16.25 -2.68
N LEU A 424 6.66 16.68 -1.49
CA LEU A 424 5.36 16.33 -0.87
C LEU A 424 4.15 16.99 -1.54
N HIS A 425 4.37 17.83 -2.54
CA HIS A 425 3.36 18.32 -3.45
C HIS A 425 3.39 17.52 -4.76
N TYR A 426 4.53 17.51 -5.46
CA TYR A 426 4.65 16.93 -6.80
C TYR A 426 4.39 15.41 -6.83
N PHE A 427 5.06 14.63 -5.96
CA PHE A 427 5.00 13.16 -6.05
C PHE A 427 3.60 12.60 -5.70
N PRO A 428 2.91 13.08 -4.65
CA PRO A 428 1.51 12.69 -4.40
C PRO A 428 0.56 13.01 -5.55
N LEU A 429 0.70 14.18 -6.18
CA LEU A 429 -0.14 14.55 -7.31
C LEU A 429 0.11 13.64 -8.52
N PHE A 430 1.37 13.39 -8.87
CA PHE A 430 1.66 12.54 -10.01
C PHE A 430 1.30 11.05 -9.75
N ARG A 431 1.49 10.57 -8.51
CA ARG A 431 1.04 9.22 -8.09
C ARG A 431 -0.49 9.08 -8.09
N THR A 432 -1.20 10.13 -7.71
CA THR A 432 -2.66 10.20 -7.84
C THR A 432 -3.07 10.15 -9.32
N TRP A 433 -2.34 10.83 -10.21
CA TRP A 433 -2.63 10.82 -11.65
C TRP A 433 -2.60 9.40 -12.25
N PHE A 434 -1.63 8.56 -11.86
CA PHE A 434 -1.61 7.15 -12.27
C PHE A 434 -2.87 6.39 -11.85
N SER A 435 -3.35 6.65 -10.62
CA SER A 435 -4.55 6.01 -10.08
C SER A 435 -5.81 6.42 -10.85
N LEU A 436 -5.91 7.69 -11.25
CA LEU A 436 -7.02 8.20 -12.07
C LEU A 436 -7.08 7.60 -13.48
N HIS A 437 -5.94 7.16 -14.01
CA HIS A 437 -5.82 6.66 -15.38
C HIS A 437 -5.64 5.13 -15.45
N GLY A 438 -5.65 4.43 -14.32
CA GLY A 438 -5.49 2.96 -14.29
C GLY A 438 -4.11 2.49 -14.75
N LEU A 439 -3.06 3.29 -14.50
CA LEU A 439 -1.70 3.00 -14.94
C LEU A 439 -0.82 2.54 -13.77
N CYS A 440 0.09 1.60 -14.05
CA CYS A 440 1.13 1.22 -13.10
C CYS A 440 2.18 2.33 -13.02
N LYS A 441 2.62 2.65 -11.79
CA LYS A 441 3.64 3.68 -11.52
C LYS A 441 5.08 3.19 -11.68
N LEU A 442 5.33 1.89 -11.58
CA LEU A 442 6.70 1.36 -11.61
C LEU A 442 7.46 1.74 -12.89
N PRO A 443 6.86 1.67 -14.10
CA PRO A 443 7.53 2.12 -15.33
C PRO A 443 8.00 3.59 -15.31
N TRP A 444 7.47 4.45 -14.43
CA TRP A 444 7.86 5.85 -14.36
C TRP A 444 9.23 6.06 -13.72
N ASN A 445 9.44 5.56 -12.49
CA ASN A 445 10.61 5.94 -11.69
C ASN A 445 11.46 4.76 -11.22
N ASP A 446 11.03 3.51 -11.46
CA ASP A 446 11.86 2.32 -11.18
C ASP A 446 12.84 2.01 -12.32
N ILE A 447 12.58 2.53 -13.51
CA ILE A 447 13.57 2.55 -14.59
C ILE A 447 13.93 4.00 -14.87
N ILE A 448 15.24 4.29 -14.90
CA ILE A 448 15.77 5.62 -15.17
C ILE A 448 16.43 5.62 -16.55
N PRO A 449 16.00 6.47 -17.50
CA PRO A 449 16.58 6.55 -18.82
C PRO A 449 17.93 7.28 -18.78
N VAL A 450 18.75 7.05 -19.81
CA VAL A 450 20.10 7.66 -19.93
C VAL A 450 20.04 9.19 -19.93
N SER A 451 18.99 9.76 -20.55
CA SER A 451 18.75 11.21 -20.63
C SER A 451 18.59 11.87 -19.26
N ASN A 452 18.23 11.10 -18.23
CA ASN A 452 18.00 11.62 -16.90
C ASN A 452 19.28 12.18 -16.25
N LYS A 453 20.47 11.73 -16.65
CA LYS A 453 21.76 12.22 -16.13
C LYS A 453 21.98 13.71 -16.33
N THR A 454 21.38 14.28 -17.38
CA THR A 454 21.53 15.70 -17.76
C THR A 454 20.21 16.46 -17.71
N ALA A 455 19.14 15.84 -17.17
CA ALA A 455 17.84 16.48 -17.05
C ALA A 455 17.89 17.62 -16.01
N LYS A 456 17.05 18.64 -16.19
CA LYS A 456 16.94 19.78 -15.25
C LYS A 456 16.44 19.35 -13.87
N GLU A 457 15.48 18.43 -13.85
CA GLU A 457 14.88 17.88 -12.63
C GLU A 457 14.93 16.34 -12.68
N PRO A 458 16.11 15.74 -12.50
CA PRO A 458 16.31 14.30 -12.73
C PRO A 458 15.48 13.42 -11.79
N ALA A 459 15.14 13.92 -10.59
CA ALA A 459 14.29 13.20 -9.65
C ALA A 459 12.85 12.97 -10.16
N LYS A 460 12.39 13.76 -11.15
CA LYS A 460 11.03 13.66 -11.72
C LYS A 460 10.96 12.76 -12.96
N VAL A 461 12.11 12.28 -13.46
CA VAL A 461 12.25 11.46 -14.68
C VAL A 461 11.51 12.07 -15.89
N PRO A 462 11.89 13.29 -16.35
CA PRO A 462 11.07 14.07 -17.28
C PRO A 462 10.73 13.38 -18.61
N GLU A 463 11.65 12.57 -19.14
CA GLU A 463 11.41 11.80 -20.37
C GLU A 463 10.27 10.78 -20.22
N HIS A 464 10.19 10.14 -19.05
CA HIS A 464 9.08 9.24 -18.76
C HIS A 464 7.78 10.02 -18.55
N VAL A 465 7.82 11.21 -17.94
CA VAL A 465 6.63 12.07 -17.85
C VAL A 465 6.09 12.43 -19.23
N GLU A 466 6.97 12.70 -20.20
CA GLU A 466 6.58 12.94 -21.59
C GLU A 466 5.88 11.73 -22.22
N ASN A 467 6.30 10.49 -21.90
CA ASN A 467 5.59 9.29 -22.35
C ASN A 467 4.12 9.32 -21.91
N TYR A 468 3.84 9.74 -20.68
CA TYR A 468 2.47 9.78 -20.16
C TYR A 468 1.63 10.89 -20.79
N CYS A 469 2.23 12.02 -21.19
CA CYS A 469 1.55 13.01 -22.02
C CYS A 469 1.15 12.42 -23.39
N TRP A 470 2.06 11.67 -24.03
CA TRP A 470 1.76 10.99 -25.30
C TRP A 470 0.71 9.88 -25.15
N ILE A 471 0.72 9.14 -24.03
CA ILE A 471 -0.31 8.15 -23.74
C ILE A 471 -1.67 8.83 -23.60
N TYR A 472 -1.76 9.90 -22.81
CA TYR A 472 -3.01 10.63 -22.64
C TYR A 472 -3.54 11.20 -23.96
N GLU A 473 -2.67 11.87 -24.74
CA GLU A 473 -3.02 12.42 -26.06
C GLU A 473 -3.41 11.30 -27.04
N GLY A 474 -2.68 10.20 -27.06
CA GLY A 474 -2.94 9.08 -27.96
C GLY A 474 -4.24 8.34 -27.65
N VAL A 475 -4.65 8.27 -26.38
CA VAL A 475 -5.95 7.70 -25.99
C VAL A 475 -7.08 8.69 -26.27
N THR A 476 -6.96 9.92 -25.79
CA THR A 476 -8.09 10.88 -25.70
C THR A 476 -8.20 11.83 -26.90
N GLY A 477 -7.13 12.00 -27.67
CA GLY A 477 -6.99 13.02 -28.71
C GLY A 477 -6.72 14.41 -28.16
N GLN A 478 -6.59 14.57 -26.84
CA GLN A 478 -6.35 15.85 -26.18
C GLN A 478 -4.87 16.00 -25.85
N LYS A 479 -4.23 16.99 -26.48
CA LYS A 479 -2.85 17.33 -26.16
C LYS A 479 -2.76 17.93 -24.77
N VAL A 480 -1.78 17.48 -24.00
CA VAL A 480 -1.54 17.88 -22.60
C VAL A 480 -0.06 18.14 -22.33
N THR A 481 0.18 18.98 -21.34
CA THR A 481 1.47 19.24 -20.72
C THR A 481 1.55 18.56 -19.35
N ILE A 482 2.74 18.54 -18.75
CA ILE A 482 2.90 18.06 -17.37
C ILE A 482 2.02 18.84 -16.38
N ASP A 483 1.88 20.14 -16.56
CA ASP A 483 1.07 21.00 -15.69
C ASP A 483 -0.42 20.66 -15.82
N ASP A 484 -0.87 20.27 -17.02
CA ASP A 484 -2.24 19.78 -17.22
C ASP A 484 -2.49 18.46 -16.47
N LEU A 485 -1.54 17.51 -16.54
CA LEU A 485 -1.63 16.25 -15.79
C LEU A 485 -1.67 16.49 -14.28
N LEU A 486 -0.79 17.37 -13.78
CA LEU A 486 -0.75 17.74 -12.36
C LEU A 486 -2.02 18.48 -11.93
N LEU A 487 -2.59 19.35 -12.78
CA LEU A 487 -3.84 20.04 -12.47
C LEU A 487 -5.02 19.08 -12.33
N GLN A 488 -5.09 18.04 -13.18
CA GLN A 488 -6.13 17.01 -13.08
C GLN A 488 -6.09 16.30 -11.72
N SER A 489 -4.91 15.87 -11.28
CA SER A 489 -4.77 15.19 -9.99
C SER A 489 -4.81 16.15 -8.80
N GLU A 490 -4.38 17.41 -8.93
CA GLU A 490 -4.49 18.43 -7.88
C GLU A 490 -5.94 18.67 -7.47
N LYS A 491 -6.84 18.72 -8.46
CA LYS A 491 -8.29 18.82 -8.21
C LYS A 491 -8.78 17.67 -7.33
N VAL A 492 -8.48 16.43 -7.72
CA VAL A 492 -8.93 15.24 -6.98
C VAL A 492 -8.30 15.17 -5.60
N TYR A 493 -7.00 15.47 -5.49
CA TYR A 493 -6.27 15.42 -4.23
C TYR A 493 -6.84 16.40 -3.19
N ASN A 494 -7.13 17.63 -3.61
CA ASN A 494 -7.78 18.62 -2.73
C ASN A 494 -9.23 18.25 -2.42
N PHE A 495 -9.95 17.67 -3.38
CA PHE A 495 -11.31 17.20 -3.15
C PHE A 495 -11.34 16.04 -2.13
N GLN A 496 -10.41 15.09 -2.21
CA GLN A 496 -10.21 14.05 -1.19
C GLN A 496 -9.88 14.65 0.18
N ARG A 497 -9.03 15.70 0.25
CA ARG A 497 -8.77 16.41 1.50
C ARG A 497 -10.03 17.04 2.09
N ILE A 498 -10.91 17.60 1.26
CA ILE A 498 -12.18 18.18 1.69
C ILE A 498 -13.18 17.09 2.11
N MET A 499 -13.19 15.93 1.45
CA MET A 499 -13.95 14.76 1.91
C MET A 499 -13.48 14.30 3.30
N ASN A 500 -12.17 14.28 3.54
CA ASN A 500 -11.62 13.99 4.87
C ASN A 500 -12.05 15.04 5.90
N LEU A 501 -12.04 16.32 5.54
CA LEU A 501 -12.53 17.38 6.42
C LEU A 501 -14.00 17.15 6.79
N ARG A 502 -14.84 16.81 5.81
CA ARG A 502 -16.25 16.46 6.03
C ARG A 502 -16.41 15.27 6.96
N ALA A 503 -15.52 14.28 6.85
CA ALA A 503 -15.50 13.09 7.71
C ALA A 503 -14.89 13.33 9.10
N GLY A 504 -14.38 14.54 9.37
CA GLY A 504 -13.75 14.90 10.64
C GLY A 504 -12.27 14.50 10.78
N TYR A 505 -11.56 14.25 9.67
CA TYR A 505 -10.14 13.83 9.63
C TYR A 505 -9.25 14.72 8.74
N GLY A 506 -9.74 15.92 8.37
CA GLY A 506 -9.09 16.81 7.39
C GLY A 506 -8.42 18.06 7.97
N THR A 507 -8.12 18.07 9.27
CA THR A 507 -7.44 19.16 9.99
C THR A 507 -6.02 18.76 10.38
N ARG A 508 -5.22 19.73 10.84
CA ARG A 508 -3.80 19.53 11.21
C ARG A 508 -3.58 18.46 12.26
N GLU A 509 -4.50 18.31 13.21
CA GLU A 509 -4.39 17.31 14.29
C GLU A 509 -4.28 15.87 13.76
N PHE A 510 -4.82 15.59 12.58
CA PHE A 510 -4.79 14.27 11.95
C PHE A 510 -3.59 14.06 11.02
N ASP A 511 -2.80 15.11 10.81
CA ASP A 511 -1.58 15.09 9.98
C ASP A 511 -0.32 14.90 10.83
N TYR A 512 -0.42 14.14 11.94
CA TYR A 512 0.70 13.84 12.82
C TYR A 512 1.04 12.35 12.83
N PRO A 513 2.33 11.98 12.68
CA PRO A 513 2.77 10.61 12.86
C PRO A 513 2.89 10.26 14.36
N PRO A 514 2.66 8.99 14.75
CA PRO A 514 3.05 8.51 16.08
C PRO A 514 4.56 8.69 16.29
N TYR A 515 4.99 8.94 17.53
CA TYR A 515 6.39 9.32 17.78
C TYR A 515 7.39 8.23 17.38
N ARG A 516 7.01 6.95 17.36
CA ARG A 516 7.83 5.83 16.83
C ARG A 516 8.32 6.07 15.39
N LEU A 517 7.55 6.79 14.57
CA LEU A 517 7.94 7.14 13.20
C LEU A 517 8.82 8.39 13.12
N MET A 518 8.97 9.12 14.23
CA MET A 518 9.81 10.31 14.34
C MET A 518 11.12 10.02 15.07
N GLY A 519 11.12 9.18 16.12
CA GLY A 519 12.29 8.94 16.96
C GLY A 519 12.17 7.71 17.88
N PRO A 520 13.16 7.48 18.75
CA PRO A 520 13.15 6.37 19.70
C PRO A 520 12.14 6.63 20.83
N VAL A 521 11.16 5.74 21.00
CA VAL A 521 10.14 5.87 22.07
C VAL A 521 10.68 5.39 23.42
N THR A 522 11.56 4.39 23.41
CA THR A 522 12.10 3.76 24.62
C THR A 522 13.61 3.91 24.77
N VAL A 523 14.11 3.72 25.99
CA VAL A 523 15.55 3.65 26.29
C VAL A 523 16.24 2.59 25.45
N LYS A 524 15.63 1.39 25.32
CA LYS A 524 16.15 0.29 24.49
C LYS A 524 16.32 0.71 23.03
N GLU A 525 15.40 1.49 22.48
CA GLU A 525 15.55 2.04 21.12
C GLU A 525 16.64 3.10 21.04
N TYR A 526 16.69 4.05 21.98
CA TYR A 526 17.73 5.09 21.98
C TYR A 526 19.13 4.46 22.05
N GLU A 527 19.34 3.56 23.00
CA GLU A 527 20.63 2.91 23.24
C GLU A 527 21.08 2.05 22.05
N SER A 528 20.15 1.47 21.29
CA SER A 528 20.48 0.72 20.08
C SER A 528 21.26 1.54 19.04
N ARG A 529 21.11 2.88 19.07
CA ARG A 529 21.76 3.82 18.14
C ARG A 529 22.23 5.09 18.84
N ALA A 530 22.72 4.94 20.07
CA ALA A 530 23.10 6.07 20.94
C ALA A 530 24.07 7.04 20.25
N GLU A 531 25.11 6.52 19.58
CA GLU A 531 26.09 7.37 18.88
C GLU A 531 25.44 8.26 17.82
N ARG A 532 24.47 7.72 17.07
CA ARG A 532 23.77 8.49 16.02
C ARG A 532 22.86 9.55 16.62
N TYR A 533 22.13 9.21 17.69
CA TYR A 533 21.22 10.14 18.35
C TYR A 533 21.97 11.24 19.12
N ASP A 534 23.05 10.89 19.81
CA ASP A 534 23.93 11.86 20.48
C ASP A 534 24.56 12.81 19.45
N LYS A 535 24.98 12.30 18.28
CA LYS A 535 25.47 13.13 17.17
C LYS A 535 24.39 14.10 16.67
N SER A 536 23.16 13.65 16.48
CA SER A 536 22.07 14.52 16.01
C SER A 536 21.71 15.60 17.04
N LEU A 537 21.71 15.27 18.33
CA LEU A 537 21.55 16.27 19.40
C LEU A 537 22.64 17.33 19.33
N LEU A 538 23.91 16.90 19.22
CA LEU A 538 25.04 17.81 19.22
C LEU A 538 25.11 18.69 17.96
N GLU A 539 25.06 18.07 16.78
CA GLU A 539 25.31 18.73 15.50
C GLU A 539 24.06 19.43 14.96
N ASP A 540 22.88 18.81 15.07
CA ASP A 540 21.66 19.32 14.45
C ASP A 540 20.78 20.14 15.40
N ALA A 541 20.71 19.74 16.68
CA ALA A 541 19.92 20.44 17.71
C ALA A 541 20.74 21.45 18.53
N GLY A 542 22.07 21.37 18.49
CA GLY A 542 22.96 22.24 19.29
C GLY A 542 22.92 21.93 20.80
N ILE A 543 22.55 20.71 21.18
CA ILE A 543 22.41 20.24 22.57
C ILE A 543 23.55 19.28 22.86
N ASN A 544 24.36 19.55 23.89
CA ASN A 544 25.44 18.66 24.29
C ASN A 544 24.89 17.46 25.09
N PRO A 545 24.92 16.22 24.56
CA PRO A 545 24.39 15.05 25.26
C PRO A 545 25.30 14.56 26.40
N ALA A 546 26.54 15.08 26.52
CA ALA A 546 27.49 14.62 27.53
C ALA A 546 26.98 14.88 28.95
N GLY A 547 26.91 13.82 29.77
CA GLY A 547 26.45 13.88 31.16
C GLY A 547 24.93 13.85 31.35
N MET A 548 24.14 13.83 30.28
CA MET A 548 22.68 13.63 30.35
C MET A 548 22.34 12.14 30.53
N SER A 549 21.26 11.83 31.26
CA SER A 549 20.68 10.48 31.25
C SER A 549 20.04 10.18 29.88
N THR A 550 19.84 8.89 29.55
CA THR A 550 19.20 8.50 28.29
C THR A 550 17.80 9.11 28.14
N GLU A 551 17.02 9.15 29.21
CA GLU A 551 15.67 9.73 29.22
C GLU A 551 15.69 11.24 28.97
N ALA A 552 16.66 11.95 29.55
CA ALA A 552 16.83 13.37 29.29
C ALA A 552 17.21 13.63 27.83
N LYS A 553 18.11 12.80 27.26
CA LYS A 553 18.48 12.87 25.84
C LYS A 553 17.29 12.61 24.92
N MET A 554 16.48 11.59 25.22
CA MET A 554 15.26 11.27 24.48
C MET A 554 14.24 12.42 24.51
N THR A 555 14.09 13.07 25.67
CA THR A 555 13.17 14.22 25.82
C THR A 555 13.58 15.38 24.91
N GLU A 556 14.87 15.75 24.91
CA GLU A 556 15.39 16.82 24.04
C GLU A 556 15.32 16.43 22.55
N LEU A 557 15.61 15.17 22.22
CA LEU A 557 15.50 14.67 20.84
C LEU A 557 14.05 14.70 20.35
N ARG A 558 13.08 14.31 21.18
CA ARG A 558 11.64 14.39 20.86
C ARG A 558 11.22 15.80 20.54
N LYS A 559 11.56 16.75 21.40
CA LYS A 559 11.27 18.17 21.19
C LYS A 559 11.88 18.69 19.88
N TYR A 560 13.14 18.37 19.61
CA TYR A 560 13.81 18.76 18.37
C TYR A 560 13.12 18.18 17.13
N ARG A 561 12.82 16.88 17.12
CA ARG A 561 12.21 16.21 15.97
C ARG A 561 10.77 16.65 15.71
N GLN A 562 9.99 16.92 16.76
CA GLN A 562 8.64 17.47 16.62
C GLN A 562 8.66 18.90 16.08
N ASP A 563 9.54 19.78 16.58
CA ASP A 563 9.71 21.14 16.02
C ASP A 563 10.11 21.12 14.53
N ARG A 564 11.00 20.21 14.14
CA ARG A 564 11.35 19.98 12.74
C ARG A 564 10.14 19.56 11.90
N TYR A 565 9.27 18.70 12.44
CA TYR A 565 8.06 18.26 11.75
C TYR A 565 7.04 19.39 11.59
N GLU A 566 6.81 20.22 12.62
CA GLU A 566 5.93 21.39 12.51
C GLU A 566 6.36 22.32 11.37
N LYS A 567 7.67 22.60 11.27
CA LYS A 567 8.24 23.42 10.18
C LYS A 567 8.05 22.79 8.80
N LEU A 568 8.12 21.47 8.70
CA LEU A 568 7.80 20.77 7.46
C LEU A 568 6.32 20.95 7.10
N VAL A 569 5.42 20.69 8.05
CA VAL A 569 3.97 20.78 7.82
C VAL A 569 3.58 22.18 7.34
N ASP A 570 4.12 23.22 7.96
CA ASP A 570 3.87 24.61 7.55
C ASP A 570 4.36 24.88 6.12
N ALA A 571 5.55 24.40 5.76
CA ALA A 571 6.09 24.52 4.42
C ALA A 571 5.21 23.77 3.39
N VAL A 572 4.72 22.58 3.73
CA VAL A 572 3.86 21.78 2.85
C VAL A 572 2.49 22.42 2.67
N TYR A 573 1.85 22.88 3.75
CA TYR A 573 0.54 23.56 3.68
C TYR A 573 0.62 24.81 2.83
N LYS A 574 1.64 25.64 3.05
CA LYS A 574 1.91 26.80 2.20
C LYS A 574 2.06 26.39 0.74
N ARG A 575 2.82 25.33 0.46
CA ARG A 575 3.05 24.85 -0.91
C ARG A 575 1.79 24.30 -1.58
N ARG A 576 0.89 23.66 -0.82
CA ARG A 576 -0.39 23.12 -1.30
C ARG A 576 -1.51 24.17 -1.39
N GLY A 577 -1.27 25.39 -0.90
CA GLY A 577 -2.29 26.43 -0.84
C GLY A 577 -3.37 26.13 0.23
N TRP A 578 -2.93 25.57 1.36
CA TRP A 578 -3.76 25.25 2.52
C TRP A 578 -3.50 26.26 3.66
N ASN A 579 -4.48 26.47 4.53
CA ASN A 579 -4.31 27.28 5.73
C ASN A 579 -3.49 26.55 6.81
N SER A 580 -3.19 27.22 7.92
CA SER A 580 -2.37 26.65 9.01
C SER A 580 -3.00 25.42 9.69
N ASN A 581 -4.32 25.24 9.54
CA ASN A 581 -5.05 24.07 10.01
C ASN A 581 -5.15 22.94 8.97
N GLY A 582 -4.43 23.04 7.85
CA GLY A 582 -4.38 21.99 6.82
C GLY A 582 -5.63 21.90 5.95
N VAL A 583 -6.44 22.96 5.88
CA VAL A 583 -7.64 23.03 5.04
C VAL A 583 -7.32 23.80 3.76
N PRO A 584 -7.70 23.32 2.55
CA PRO A 584 -7.55 24.09 1.31
C PRO A 584 -8.18 25.47 1.43
N THR A 585 -7.45 26.51 1.03
CA THR A 585 -7.97 27.89 1.06
C THR A 585 -9.08 28.08 0.03
N MET A 586 -9.94 29.08 0.23
CA MET A 586 -10.95 29.45 -0.78
C MET A 586 -10.33 29.84 -2.12
N GLU A 587 -9.15 30.46 -2.12
CA GLU A 587 -8.40 30.75 -3.34
C GLU A 587 -8.05 29.46 -4.10
N THR A 588 -7.51 28.46 -3.39
CA THR A 588 -7.22 27.14 -3.97
C THR A 588 -8.48 26.46 -4.50
N VAL A 589 -9.57 26.46 -3.72
CA VAL A 589 -10.84 25.82 -4.08
C VAL A 589 -11.44 26.42 -5.35
N THR A 590 -11.46 27.75 -5.46
CA THR A 590 -11.94 28.46 -6.65
C THR A 590 -10.99 28.29 -7.85
N ARG A 591 -9.67 28.37 -7.65
CA ARG A 591 -8.68 28.13 -8.72
C ARG A 591 -8.84 26.75 -9.35
N LEU A 592 -9.15 25.75 -8.54
CA LEU A 592 -9.32 24.36 -8.96
C LEU A 592 -10.70 24.08 -9.57
N GLY A 593 -11.66 25.00 -9.44
CA GLY A 593 -13.04 24.82 -9.92
C GLY A 593 -13.78 23.71 -9.18
N ILE A 594 -13.48 23.54 -7.88
CA ILE A 594 -14.14 22.57 -6.98
C ILE A 594 -15.02 23.27 -5.93
N ASP A 595 -15.37 24.53 -6.18
CA ASP A 595 -16.16 25.44 -5.36
C ASP A 595 -17.68 25.20 -5.47
N ILE A 596 -18.10 23.94 -5.47
CA ILE A 596 -19.53 23.61 -5.35
C ILE A 596 -20.09 24.10 -4.00
N PRO A 597 -21.38 24.45 -3.90
CA PRO A 597 -21.95 25.11 -2.71
C PRO A 597 -21.62 24.42 -1.38
N GLU A 598 -21.66 23.09 -1.33
CA GLU A 598 -21.36 22.30 -0.14
C GLU A 598 -19.89 22.40 0.28
N VAL A 599 -18.98 22.49 -0.70
CA VAL A 599 -17.54 22.68 -0.44
C VAL A 599 -17.29 24.09 0.10
N VAL A 600 -17.89 25.11 -0.53
CA VAL A 600 -17.76 26.51 -0.09
C VAL A 600 -18.24 26.66 1.35
N GLU A 601 -19.40 26.08 1.67
CA GLU A 601 -19.97 26.11 3.02
C GLU A 601 -19.03 25.43 4.03
N LEU A 602 -18.54 24.23 3.71
CA LEU A 602 -17.67 23.46 4.60
C LEU A 602 -16.33 24.16 4.84
N VAL A 603 -15.67 24.62 3.78
CA VAL A 603 -14.37 25.29 3.86
C VAL A 603 -14.49 26.62 4.58
N SER A 604 -15.55 27.40 4.35
CA SER A 604 -15.76 28.69 5.02
C SER A 604 -15.92 28.54 6.55
N LYS A 605 -16.46 27.41 7.03
CA LYS A 605 -16.53 27.11 8.49
C LYS A 605 -15.16 26.86 9.13
N HIS A 606 -14.14 26.54 8.32
CA HIS A 606 -12.80 26.17 8.78
C HIS A 606 -11.71 27.13 8.26
N GLY A 607 -12.11 28.15 7.49
CA GLY A 607 -11.25 29.21 7.01
C GLY A 607 -11.17 30.34 8.01
N CYS A 608 -10.09 30.38 8.80
CA CYS A 608 -9.60 31.62 9.39
C CYS A 608 -8.58 32.26 8.45
#